data_AF-A0A8S3JMC6-F1
#
_entry.id   AF-A0A8S3JMC6-F1
#
_cell.length_a   1.000
_cell.length_b   1.000
_cell.length_c   1.000
_cell.angle_alpha   90.00
_cell.angle_beta   90.00
_cell.angle_gamma   90.00
#
_symmetry.space_group_name_H-M   'P 1'
#
loop_
_entity.id
_entity.type
_entity.pdbx_description
1 polymer ?
#
loop_
_entity_poly.entity_id
_entity_poly.type
_entity_poly.pdbx_seq_one_letter_code
_entity_poly.pdbx_strand_id
1 'polypeptide(L)'
;YTARDNENSHVTIVYIPAHLYHIAFELLKNSLRATSERYGLDAKEYPPVRVHIVKGHEDVTIAIADRGGGVPRAKLSQLFHYMYSTAPKPQTDSNNVVKGTP
;
A
#
# COMPACT_ATOMS: atom_id res chain seq x y z
N TYR A 1 8.89 28.05 -17.77
CA TYR A 1 9.42 26.69 -17.87
C TYR A 1 8.41 25.86 -18.62
N THR A 2 8.82 25.37 -19.78
CA THR A 2 7.96 24.97 -20.90
C THR A 2 7.12 23.74 -20.58
N ALA A 3 5.81 23.94 -20.55
CA ALA A 3 4.83 22.88 -20.75
C ALA A 3 5.02 22.30 -22.16
N ARG A 4 5.43 21.03 -22.24
CA ARG A 4 5.19 20.07 -23.35
C ARG A 4 5.97 18.78 -23.05
N ASP A 5 5.51 18.04 -22.07
CA ASP A 5 5.77 16.59 -22.05
C ASP A 5 4.53 15.93 -22.61
N ASN A 6 4.72 15.24 -23.75
CA ASN A 6 3.69 14.49 -24.46
C ASN A 6 2.86 13.63 -23.49
N GLU A 7 1.55 13.59 -23.71
CA GLU A 7 0.52 12.85 -22.94
C GLU A 7 0.72 11.31 -22.88
N ASN A 8 1.88 10.80 -23.27
CA ASN A 8 2.24 9.38 -23.17
C ASN A 8 3.76 9.14 -23.05
N SER A 9 4.52 10.04 -22.42
CA SER A 9 5.97 9.84 -22.22
C SER A 9 6.21 8.79 -21.12
N HIS A 10 6.76 7.64 -21.51
CA HIS A 10 7.23 6.62 -20.56
C HIS A 10 8.33 7.19 -19.65
N VAL A 11 8.14 7.09 -18.34
CA VAL A 11 9.15 7.45 -17.34
C VAL A 11 10.12 6.28 -17.14
N THR A 12 11.39 6.52 -17.43
CA THR A 12 12.47 5.55 -17.20
C THR A 12 13.48 6.08 -16.18
N ILE A 13 13.90 5.20 -15.27
CA ILE A 13 14.92 5.44 -14.24
C ILE A 13 15.92 4.28 -14.20
N VAL A 14 17.17 4.58 -13.82
CA VAL A 14 18.14 3.55 -13.43
C VAL A 14 17.88 3.18 -11.98
N TYR A 15 17.38 1.98 -11.73
CA TYR A 15 17.02 1.53 -10.38
C TYR A 15 17.03 0.00 -10.28
N ILE A 16 17.09 -0.53 -9.06
CA ILE A 16 16.95 -1.97 -8.80
C ILE A 16 15.45 -2.33 -8.82
N PRO A 17 14.96 -3.11 -9.81
CA PRO A 17 13.52 -3.33 -9.97
C PRO A 17 12.86 -4.00 -8.76
N ALA A 18 13.55 -4.93 -8.11
CA ALA A 18 13.03 -5.65 -6.95
C ALA A 18 12.70 -4.73 -5.76
N HIS A 19 13.51 -3.69 -5.51
CA HIS A 19 13.28 -2.75 -4.41
C HIS A 19 12.03 -1.91 -4.67
N LEU A 20 11.91 -1.38 -5.89
CA LEU A 20 10.75 -0.58 -6.28
C LEU A 20 9.47 -1.42 -6.25
N TYR A 21 9.53 -2.65 -6.76
CA TYR A 21 8.40 -3.58 -6.70
C TYR A 21 7.94 -3.82 -5.27
N HIS A 22 8.86 -4.10 -4.34
CA HIS A 22 8.52 -4.35 -2.95
C HIS A 22 7.84 -3.14 -2.29
N ILE A 23 8.40 -1.93 -2.45
CA ILE A 23 7.83 -0.69 -1.91
C ILE A 23 6.43 -0.45 -2.49
N ALA A 24 6.29 -0.50 -3.81
CA ALA A 24 5.02 -0.23 -4.49
C ALA A 24 3.96 -1.28 -4.11
N PHE A 25 4.33 -2.56 -4.06
CA PHE A 25 3.44 -3.65 -3.69
C PHE A 25 2.90 -3.49 -2.27
N GLU A 26 3.76 -3.21 -1.29
CA GLU A 26 3.35 -3.03 0.10
C GLU A 26 2.45 -1.79 0.28
N LEU A 27 2.79 -0.67 -0.35
CA LEU A 27 1.97 0.54 -0.29
C LEU A 27 0.61 0.36 -0.98
N LEU A 28 0.57 -0.35 -2.11
CA LEU A 28 -0.68 -0.65 -2.81
C LEU A 28 -1.57 -1.60 -1.99
N LYS A 29 -1.02 -2.64 -1.34
CA LYS A 29 -1.79 -3.49 -0.43
C LYS A 29 -2.44 -2.68 0.68
N ASN A 30 -1.69 -1.77 1.31
CA ASN A 30 -2.21 -0.92 2.37
C ASN A 30 -3.34 0.00 1.87
N SER A 31 -3.14 0.63 0.71
CA SER A 31 -4.12 1.51 0.05
C SER A 31 -5.42 0.78 -0.30
N LEU A 32 -5.30 -0.41 -0.88
CA LEU A 32 -6.42 -1.27 -1.27
C LEU A 32 -7.16 -1.79 -0.04
N ARG A 33 -6.45 -2.26 0.99
CA ARG A 33 -7.06 -2.71 2.26
C ARG A 33 -7.84 -1.58 2.91
N ALA A 34 -7.24 -0.40 3.07
CA ALA A 34 -7.90 0.75 3.70
C ALA A 34 -9.17 1.16 2.93
N THR A 35 -9.09 1.18 1.59
CA THR A 35 -10.26 1.45 0.74
C THR A 35 -11.32 0.36 0.89
N SER A 36 -10.96 -0.92 0.81
CA SER A 36 -11.90 -2.03 0.93
C SER A 36 -12.59 -2.05 2.29
N GLU A 37 -11.84 -1.92 3.40
CA GLU A 37 -12.38 -1.91 4.76
C GLU A 37 -13.28 -0.69 5.02
N ARG A 38 -12.97 0.46 4.42
CA ARG A 38 -13.76 1.68 4.57
C ARG A 38 -15.14 1.57 3.92
N TYR A 39 -15.22 0.98 2.72
CA TYR A 39 -16.45 0.90 1.94
C TYR A 39 -17.26 -0.38 2.23
N GLY A 40 -16.60 -1.42 2.75
CA GLY A 40 -17.23 -2.69 3.13
C GLY A 40 -17.51 -3.61 1.93
N LEU A 41 -17.86 -4.87 2.22
CA LEU A 41 -18.05 -5.91 1.21
C LEU A 41 -19.26 -5.68 0.30
N ASP A 42 -20.29 -4.98 0.80
CA ASP A 42 -21.52 -4.68 0.06
C ASP A 42 -21.42 -3.42 -0.83
N ALA A 43 -20.22 -2.83 -0.93
CA ALA A 43 -19.99 -1.68 -1.78
C ALA A 43 -20.21 -2.04 -3.24
N LYS A 44 -21.13 -1.34 -3.90
CA LYS A 44 -21.39 -1.49 -5.34
C LYS A 44 -20.19 -1.05 -6.18
N GLU A 45 -19.43 -0.07 -5.69
CA GLU A 45 -18.25 0.48 -6.34
C GLU A 45 -17.23 0.91 -5.28
N TYR A 46 -15.94 0.78 -5.63
CA TYR A 46 -14.82 1.26 -4.83
C TYR A 46 -14.16 2.45 -5.53
N PRO A 47 -13.79 3.52 -4.80
CA PRO A 47 -13.01 4.58 -5.41
C PRO A 47 -11.64 4.06 -5.85
N PRO A 48 -11.11 4.51 -6.99
CA PRO A 48 -9.82 4.05 -7.49
C PRO A 48 -8.68 4.56 -6.60
N VAL A 49 -7.70 3.69 -6.34
CA VAL A 49 -6.37 4.10 -5.88
C VAL A 49 -5.65 4.72 -7.06
N ARG A 50 -5.27 6.00 -6.95
CA ARG A 50 -4.59 6.74 -8.02
C ARG A 50 -3.09 6.70 -7.81
N VAL A 51 -2.36 6.37 -8.87
CA VAL A 51 -0.89 6.40 -8.87
C VAL A 51 -0.43 7.47 -9.85
N HIS A 52 0.30 8.45 -9.34
CA HIS A 52 0.92 9.50 -10.15
C HIS A 52 2.42 9.27 -10.20
N ILE A 53 2.98 9.21 -11.42
CA ILE A 53 4.41 9.06 -11.64
C ILE A 53 4.88 10.33 -12.33
N VAL A 54 5.78 11.06 -11.67
CA VAL A 54 6.31 12.33 -12.16
C VAL A 54 7.82 12.26 -12.12
N LYS A 55 8.47 12.61 -13.24
CA LYS A 55 9.91 12.77 -13.32
C LYS A 55 10.24 14.26 -13.28
N GLY A 56 10.84 14.71 -12.18
CA GLY A 56 11.42 16.03 -12.05
C GLY A 56 12.82 16.10 -12.64
N HIS A 57 13.50 17.22 -12.39
CA HIS A 57 14.88 17.42 -12.82
C HIS A 57 15.86 16.52 -12.04
N GLU A 58 15.64 16.33 -10.73
CA GLU A 58 16.55 15.62 -9.84
C GLU A 58 15.96 14.29 -9.31
N ASP A 59 14.63 14.20 -9.29
CA ASP A 59 13.91 13.18 -8.54
C ASP A 59 12.71 12.63 -9.32
N VAL A 60 12.38 11.37 -9.03
CA VAL A 60 11.17 10.71 -9.54
C VAL A 60 10.23 10.48 -8.38
N THR A 61 9.04 11.08 -8.48
CA THR A 61 7.98 10.96 -7.48
C THR A 61 6.96 9.94 -7.93
N ILE A 62 6.68 8.96 -7.07
CA ILE A 62 5.57 8.02 -7.23
C ILE A 62 4.61 8.27 -6.06
N ALA A 63 3.49 8.92 -6.34
CA ALA A 63 2.46 9.22 -5.34
C ALA A 63 1.29 8.24 -5.48
N ILE A 64 1.00 7.50 -4.41
CA ILE A 64 -0.15 6.59 -4.30
C ILE A 64 -1.20 7.26 -3.41
N ALA A 65 -2.39 7.49 -3.96
CA ALA A 65 -3.48 8.19 -3.28
C ALA A 65 -4.74 7.32 -3.24
N ASP A 66 -5.18 6.97 -2.04
CA ASP A 66 -6.41 6.22 -1.78
C ASP A 66 -7.52 7.10 -1.18
N ARG A 67 -8.71 6.49 -0.99
CA ARG A 67 -9.85 7.08 -0.26
C ARG A 67 -10.26 6.20 0.93
N GLY A 68 -9.30 5.59 1.60
CA GLY A 68 -9.50 4.64 2.71
C GLY A 68 -9.79 5.27 4.08
N GLY A 69 -9.96 6.60 4.16
CA GLY A 69 -10.31 7.31 5.41
C GLY A 69 -9.12 7.82 6.22
N GLY A 70 -7.88 7.52 5.81
CA GLY A 70 -6.66 8.09 6.38
C GLY A 70 -6.30 7.57 7.77
N VAL A 71 -5.29 8.19 8.39
CA VAL A 71 -4.74 7.79 9.69
C VAL A 71 -4.88 8.94 10.71
N PRO A 72 -5.44 8.69 11.91
CA PRO A 72 -5.49 9.70 12.97
C PRO A 72 -4.10 10.20 13.34
N ARG A 73 -3.95 11.52 13.53
CA ARG A 73 -2.64 12.17 13.77
C ARG A 73 -1.85 11.56 14.93
N ALA A 74 -2.55 11.14 16.00
CA ALA A 74 -1.94 10.49 17.16
C ALA A 74 -1.26 9.14 16.86
N LYS A 75 -1.60 8.49 15.74
CA LYS A 75 -1.07 7.19 15.34
C LYS A 75 0.01 7.27 14.24
N LEU A 76 0.28 8.46 13.69
CA LEU A 76 1.19 8.61 12.55
C LEU A 76 2.63 8.16 12.87
N SER A 77 3.14 8.44 14.06
CA SER A 77 4.49 8.02 14.46
C SER A 77 4.64 6.50 14.55
N GLN A 78 3.55 5.77 14.80
CA GLN A 78 3.59 4.32 14.98
C GLN A 78 3.60 3.56 13.65
N LEU A 79 3.24 4.19 12.53
CA LEU A 79 3.14 3.55 11.21
C LEU A 79 4.46 2.90 10.76
N PHE A 80 5.59 3.44 11.22
CA PHE A 80 6.93 2.96 10.85
C PHE A 80 7.52 1.98 11.88
N HIS A 81 6.79 1.63 12.94
CA HIS A 81 7.22 0.59 13.87
C HIS A 81 7.05 -0.78 13.22
N TYR A 82 8.12 -1.59 13.18
CA TYR A 82 8.15 -2.88 12.50
C TYR A 82 6.95 -3.79 12.79
N MET A 83 6.51 -3.88 14.04
CA MET A 83 5.45 -4.80 14.48
C MET A 83 4.08 -4.13 14.64
N TYR A 84 3.96 -2.83 14.33
CA TYR A 84 2.67 -2.14 14.43
C TYR A 84 1.81 -2.47 13.21
N SER A 85 0.65 -3.10 13.44
CA SER A 85 -0.33 -3.37 12.41
C SER A 85 -1.74 -3.32 12.99
N THR A 86 -2.68 -2.84 12.16
CA THR A 86 -4.12 -2.89 12.45
C THR A 86 -4.81 -4.09 11.81
N ALA A 87 -4.07 -4.92 11.05
CA ALA A 87 -4.61 -6.12 10.46
C ALA A 87 -4.81 -7.20 11.53
N PRO A 88 -5.83 -8.08 11.38
CA PRO A 88 -5.99 -9.23 12.26
C PRO A 88 -4.72 -10.07 12.28
N LYS A 89 -4.33 -10.55 13.47
CA LYS A 89 -3.23 -11.52 13.57
C LYS A 89 -3.67 -12.83 12.91
N PRO A 90 -2.78 -13.51 12.15
CA PRO A 90 -3.07 -14.84 11.64
C PRO A 90 -3.48 -15.76 12.80
N GLN A 91 -4.54 -16.56 12.60
CA GLN A 91 -4.92 -17.58 13.57
C GLN A 91 -3.82 -18.64 13.56
N THR A 92 -3.11 -18.82 14.67
CA THR A 92 -2.19 -19.95 14.84
C THR A 92 -3.04 -21.14 15.27
N ASP A 93 -3.23 -22.12 14.40
CA ASP A 93 -3.98 -23.34 14.72
C ASP A 93 -3.20 -24.21 15.73
N SER A 94 -3.26 -23.87 17.02
CA SER A 94 -2.66 -24.64 18.12
C SER A 94 -3.57 -25.77 18.62
N ASN A 95 -4.30 -26.45 17.72
CA ASN A 95 -5.22 -27.54 18.06
C ASN A 95 -4.74 -28.96 17.70
N ASN A 96 -3.49 -29.13 17.26
CA ASN A 96 -2.89 -30.46 17.10
C ASN A 96 -1.95 -30.81 18.27
N VAL A 97 -2.47 -30.78 19.49
CA VAL A 97 -1.91 -31.65 20.54
C VAL A 97 -2.49 -33.03 20.29
N VAL A 98 -1.72 -33.88 19.60
CA VAL A 98 -1.96 -35.32 19.55
C VAL A 98 -2.14 -35.79 20.98
N LYS A 99 -3.37 -36.15 21.37
CA LYS A 99 -3.63 -36.91 22.59
C LYS A 99 -3.00 -38.28 22.38
N GLY A 100 -1.72 -38.41 22.70
CA GLY A 100 -1.10 -39.69 22.96
C GLY A 100 -1.72 -40.24 24.24
N THR A 101 -2.72 -41.10 24.09
CA THR A 101 -3.13 -42.02 25.16
C THR A 101 -2.02 -43.06 25.37
N PRO A 102 -1.67 -43.41 26.63
CA PRO A 102 -0.81 -44.54 26.92
C PRO A 102 -1.45 -45.87 26.52
#